data_AF-A0A2M7IK79-F1
#
_entry.id   AF-A0A2M7IK79-F1
#
_cell.length_a   1.000
_cell.length_b   1.000
_cell.length_c   1.000
_cell.angle_alpha   90.00
_cell.angle_beta   90.00
_cell.angle_gamma   90.00
#
_symmetry.space_group_name_H-M   'P 1'
#
loop_
_entity.id
_entity.type
_entity.pdbx_description
1 polymer ?
#
loop_
_entity_poly.entity_id
_entity_poly.type
_entity_poly.pdbx_seq_one_letter_code
_entity_poly.pdbx_strand_id
1 'polypeptide(L)'
;MNRLFWHIVVGILGVFLGTRFVPGVNLEFIPGQSSFLGFVFAAEWQILVLVGGVLGVVNFFIKPILKIVTLPLRVLTFGLFGLVINMLMIWLVDIFFLEFTIQGVVPLFWLTLVVWALSFLFGLYSSHRRTTMVEE
;
A
#
# COMPACT_ATOMS: atom_id res chain seq x y z
N MET A 1 11.61 15.32 4.80
CA MET A 1 12.06 13.95 4.47
C MET A 1 11.23 12.85 5.14
N ASN A 2 10.81 13.01 6.40
CA ASN A 2 10.28 11.89 7.22
C ASN A 2 8.96 11.27 6.71
N ARG A 3 8.12 12.01 5.97
CA ARG A 3 6.80 11.51 5.55
C ARG A 3 6.88 10.42 4.49
N LEU A 4 7.76 10.55 3.49
CA LEU A 4 7.91 9.55 2.42
C LEU A 4 8.41 8.21 2.99
N PHE A 5 9.42 8.28 3.86
CA PHE A 5 10.00 7.10 4.51
C PHE A 5 8.93 6.25 5.21
N TRP A 6 8.03 6.89 5.96
CA TRP A 6 6.93 6.18 6.61
C TRP A 6 5.96 5.51 5.64
N HIS A 7 5.69 6.11 4.47
CA HIS A 7 4.79 5.49 3.49
C HIS A 7 5.44 4.25 2.85
N ILE A 8 6.74 4.30 2.60
CA ILE A 8 7.53 3.16 2.11
C ILE A 8 7.50 2.02 3.14
N VAL A 9 7.79 2.33 4.41
CA VAL A 9 7.76 1.33 5.49
C VAL A 9 6.35 0.72 5.64
N VAL A 10 5.30 1.54 5.61
CA VAL A 10 3.92 1.05 5.67
C VAL A 10 3.56 0.20 4.45
N GLY A 11 4.04 0.55 3.25
CA GLY A 11 3.84 -0.25 2.05
C GLY A 11 4.50 -1.63 2.14
N ILE A 12 5.76 -1.67 2.58
CA ILE A 12 6.52 -2.91 2.83
C ILE A 12 5.83 -3.77 3.88
N LEU A 13 5.49 -3.19 5.04
CA LEU A 13 4.80 -3.91 6.10
C LEU A 13 3.40 -4.36 5.66
N GLY A 14 2.71 -3.55 4.87
CA GLY A 14 1.39 -3.85 4.33
C GLY A 14 1.40 -5.06 3.42
N VAL A 15 2.37 -5.14 2.50
CA VAL A 15 2.56 -6.31 1.64
C VAL A 15 3.00 -7.52 2.46
N PHE A 16 3.98 -7.37 3.36
CA PHE A 16 4.48 -8.46 4.20
C PHE A 16 3.39 -9.07 5.10
N LEU A 17 2.59 -8.23 5.75
CA LEU A 17 1.46 -8.69 6.56
C LEU A 17 0.34 -9.20 5.67
N GLY A 18 0.12 -8.56 4.53
CA GLY A 18 -0.83 -8.97 3.52
C GLY A 18 -0.65 -10.41 3.08
N THR A 19 0.55 -10.76 2.63
CA THR A 19 0.88 -12.11 2.16
C THR A 19 0.78 -13.15 3.29
N ARG A 20 1.05 -12.73 4.54
CA ARG A 20 1.01 -13.64 5.68
C ARG A 20 -0.39 -13.88 6.25
N PHE A 21 -1.24 -12.85 6.23
CA PHE A 21 -2.55 -12.84 6.89
C PHE A 21 -3.72 -13.00 5.91
N VAL A 22 -3.53 -12.70 4.63
CA VAL A 22 -4.59 -12.74 3.62
C VAL A 22 -4.36 -13.92 2.67
N PRO A 23 -5.16 -14.99 2.78
CA PRO A 23 -5.09 -16.08 1.82
C PRO A 23 -5.47 -15.56 0.42
N GLY A 24 -4.63 -15.83 -0.58
CA GLY A 24 -4.81 -15.38 -1.96
C GLY A 24 -3.96 -14.17 -2.37
N VAL A 25 -3.11 -13.63 -1.48
CA VAL A 25 -2.05 -12.69 -1.82
C VAL A 25 -0.73 -13.45 -1.85
N ASN A 26 -0.23 -13.75 -3.05
CA ASN A 26 1.00 -14.51 -3.22
C ASN A 26 2.09 -13.63 -3.83
N LEU A 27 3.30 -13.77 -3.28
CA LEU A 27 4.51 -13.29 -3.94
C LEU A 27 5.08 -14.45 -4.73
N GLU A 28 4.87 -14.45 -6.04
CA GLU A 28 5.36 -15.49 -6.90
C GLU A 28 6.78 -15.13 -7.34
N PHE A 29 7.76 -15.80 -6.76
CA PHE A 29 9.14 -15.75 -7.25
C PHE A 29 9.24 -16.68 -8.46
N ILE A 30 9.46 -16.10 -9.65
CA ILE A 30 9.67 -16.86 -10.87
C ILE A 30 11.18 -16.80 -11.20
N PRO A 31 11.94 -17.86 -10.88
CA PRO A 31 13.39 -17.87 -11.12
C PRO A 31 13.70 -17.62 -12.60
N GLY A 32 14.48 -16.58 -12.88
CA GLY A 32 14.90 -16.21 -14.23
C GLY A 32 13.90 -15.38 -15.04
N GLN A 33 12.69 -15.10 -14.53
CA GLN A 33 11.72 -14.20 -15.18
C GLN A 33 11.30 -13.01 -14.30
N SER A 34 11.48 -13.10 -12.98
CA SER A 34 11.30 -11.96 -12.06
C SER A 34 12.39 -10.92 -12.32
N SER A 35 12.11 -10.02 -13.25
CA SER A 35 13.01 -8.93 -13.62
C SER A 35 12.24 -7.61 -13.73
N PHE A 36 12.68 -6.61 -12.97
CA PHE A 36 12.17 -5.26 -13.09
C PHE A 36 13.19 -4.42 -13.82
N LEU A 37 12.82 -3.91 -15.01
CA LEU A 37 13.70 -3.07 -15.85
C LEU A 37 15.06 -3.73 -16.16
N GLY A 38 15.11 -5.06 -16.33
CA GLY A 38 16.33 -5.81 -16.61
C GLY A 38 17.17 -6.21 -15.39
N PHE A 39 16.74 -5.84 -14.17
CA PHE A 39 17.35 -6.34 -12.94
C PHE A 39 16.68 -7.65 -12.51
N VAL A 40 17.42 -8.76 -12.59
CA VAL A 40 16.94 -10.07 -12.13
C VAL A 40 17.00 -10.12 -10.60
N PHE A 41 15.88 -10.49 -9.99
CA PHE A 41 15.84 -10.72 -8.55
C PHE A 41 16.21 -12.16 -8.22
N ALA A 42 17.00 -12.35 -7.17
CA ALA A 42 17.48 -13.65 -6.72
C ALA A 42 16.73 -14.16 -5.48
N ALA A 43 15.96 -13.30 -4.82
CA ALA A 43 15.28 -13.66 -3.57
C ALA A 43 13.93 -12.95 -3.38
N GLU A 44 13.00 -13.64 -2.70
CA GLU A 44 11.66 -13.16 -2.38
C GLU A 44 11.67 -11.84 -1.58
N TRP A 45 12.60 -11.68 -0.64
CA TRP A 45 12.70 -10.48 0.17
C TRP A 45 13.03 -9.23 -0.67
N GLN A 46 13.72 -9.39 -1.81
CA GLN A 46 14.01 -8.28 -2.73
C GLN A 46 12.75 -7.82 -3.44
N ILE A 47 11.94 -8.77 -3.92
CA ILE A 47 10.62 -8.51 -4.53
C ILE A 47 9.72 -7.83 -3.51
N LEU A 48 9.68 -8.33 -2.27
CA LEU A 48 8.85 -7.75 -1.22
C LEU A 48 9.21 -6.28 -0.94
N VAL A 49 10.50 -5.96 -0.80
CA VAL A 49 10.96 -4.59 -0.57
C VAL A 49 10.66 -3.69 -1.76
N LEU A 50 10.82 -4.21 -2.98
CA LEU A 50 10.50 -3.49 -4.22
C LEU A 50 9.01 -3.20 -4.33
N VAL A 51 8.16 -4.23 -4.34
CA VAL A 51 6.70 -4.13 -4.46
C VAL A 51 6.13 -3.29 -3.33
N GLY A 52 6.53 -3.57 -2.08
CA GLY A 52 6.08 -2.81 -0.91
C GLY A 52 6.57 -1.36 -0.94
N GLY A 53 7.80 -1.12 -1.40
CA GLY A 53 8.33 0.22 -1.55
C GLY A 53 7.59 1.02 -2.61
N VAL A 54 7.33 0.41 -3.77
CA VAL A 54 6.56 1.05 -4.85
C VAL A 54 5.12 1.28 -4.42
N LEU A 55 4.49 0.35 -3.72
CA LEU A 55 3.16 0.56 -3.12
C LEU A 55 3.16 1.76 -2.17
N GLY A 56 4.18 1.91 -1.33
CA GLY A 56 4.34 3.06 -0.45
C GLY A 56 4.48 4.38 -1.21
N VAL A 57 5.29 4.39 -2.28
CA VAL A 57 5.48 5.56 -3.16
C VAL A 57 4.20 5.92 -3.88
N VAL A 58 3.53 4.94 -4.50
CA VAL A 58 2.23 5.10 -5.17
C VAL A 58 1.19 5.67 -4.21
N ASN A 59 1.11 5.12 -2.99
CA ASN A 59 0.20 5.64 -1.97
C ASN A 59 0.55 7.06 -1.50
N PHE A 60 1.81 7.48 -1.58
CA PHE A 60 2.21 8.83 -1.22
C PHE A 60 1.85 9.84 -2.33
N PHE A 61 2.09 9.51 -3.60
CA PHE A 61 1.89 10.43 -4.72
C PHE A 61 0.48 10.37 -5.31
N ILE A 62 -0.08 9.19 -5.54
CA ILE A 62 -1.35 9.00 -6.28
C ILE A 62 -2.55 9.21 -5.35
N LYS A 63 -2.50 8.70 -4.12
CA LYS A 63 -3.58 8.83 -3.14
C LYS A 63 -4.08 10.26 -2.89
N PRO A 64 -3.23 11.30 -2.72
CA PRO A 64 -3.71 12.67 -2.51
C PRO A 64 -4.45 13.22 -3.73
N ILE A 65 -3.97 12.90 -4.94
CA ILE A 65 -4.60 13.32 -6.20
C ILE A 65 -6.00 12.69 -6.30
N LEU A 66 -6.07 11.36 -6.14
CA LEU A 66 -7.34 10.65 -6.16
C LEU A 66 -8.28 11.11 -5.05
N LYS A 67 -7.78 11.47 -3.87
CA LYS A 67 -8.61 12.01 -2.79
C LYS A 67 -9.32 13.30 -3.18
N ILE A 68 -8.67 14.18 -3.96
CA ILE A 68 -9.27 15.43 -4.43
C ILE A 68 -10.30 15.13 -5.51
N VAL A 69 -9.94 14.34 -6.52
CA VAL A 69 -10.82 14.00 -7.65
C VAL A 69 -12.06 13.23 -7.18
N THR A 70 -11.88 12.32 -6.22
CA THR A 70 -12.95 11.44 -5.71
C THR A 70 -13.67 12.03 -4.51
N LEU A 71 -13.33 13.23 -4.07
CA LEU A 71 -13.97 13.90 -2.95
C LEU A 71 -15.50 14.00 -3.07
N PRO A 72 -16.09 14.46 -4.20
CA PRO A 72 -17.55 14.52 -4.34
C PRO A 72 -18.21 13.15 -4.25
N LEU A 73 -17.65 12.13 -4.92
CA LEU A 73 -18.13 10.74 -4.83
C LEU A 73 -18.00 10.19 -3.41
N ARG A 74 -16.92 10.54 -2.71
CA ARG A 74 -16.67 10.09 -1.34
C ARG A 74 -17.69 10.69 -0.38
N VAL A 75 -18.08 11.94 -0.56
CA VAL A 75 -19.16 12.55 0.24
C VAL A 75 -20.49 11.89 -0.09
N LEU A 76 -20.79 11.66 -1.38
CA LEU A 76 -22.03 11.02 -1.83
C LEU A 76 -22.20 9.58 -1.30
N THR A 77 -21.09 8.86 -1.15
CA THR A 77 -21.04 7.48 -0.64
C THR A 77 -20.74 7.39 0.86
N PHE A 78 -20.84 8.49 1.61
CA PHE A 78 -20.54 8.55 3.05
C PHE A 78 -19.16 8.03 3.45
N GLY A 79 -18.16 8.17 2.57
CA GLY A 79 -16.79 7.73 2.81
C GLY A 79 -16.47 6.33 2.29
N LEU A 80 -17.47 5.54 1.87
CA LEU A 80 -17.26 4.16 1.40
C LEU A 80 -16.37 4.10 0.15
N PHE A 81 -16.49 5.07 -0.76
CA PHE A 81 -15.62 5.15 -1.94
C PHE A 81 -14.13 5.32 -1.58
N GLY A 82 -13.81 5.79 -0.36
CA GLY A 82 -12.44 5.82 0.15
C GLY A 82 -11.80 4.43 0.26
N LEU A 83 -12.58 3.40 0.62
CA LEU A 83 -12.11 2.01 0.64
C LEU A 83 -11.78 1.52 -0.77
N VAL A 84 -12.66 1.80 -1.73
CA VAL A 84 -12.47 1.45 -3.15
C VAL A 84 -11.19 2.06 -3.70
N ILE A 85 -10.89 3.33 -3.35
CA ILE A 85 -9.64 3.97 -3.77
C ILE A 85 -8.42 3.31 -3.14
N ASN A 86 -8.47 2.94 -1.86
CA ASN A 86 -7.36 2.21 -1.25
C ASN A 86 -7.15 0.83 -1.91
N MET A 87 -8.23 0.11 -2.26
CA MET A 87 -8.15 -1.14 -3.01
C MET A 87 -7.55 -0.93 -4.40
N LEU A 88 -7.99 0.12 -5.10
CA LEU A 88 -7.46 0.49 -6.42
C LEU A 88 -5.96 0.75 -6.40
N MET A 89 -5.41 1.32 -5.32
CA MET A 89 -3.95 1.53 -5.21
C MET A 89 -3.18 0.23 -5.11
N ILE A 90 -3.69 -0.74 -4.36
CA ILE A 90 -3.06 -2.05 -4.23
C ILE A 90 -3.19 -2.82 -5.54
N TRP A 91 -4.37 -2.76 -6.17
CA TRP A 91 -4.62 -3.39 -7.46
C TRP A 91 -3.79 -2.78 -8.59
N LEU A 92 -3.52 -1.47 -8.54
CA LEU A 92 -2.61 -0.83 -9.48
C LEU A 92 -1.24 -1.51 -9.39
N VAL A 93 -0.70 -1.70 -8.19
CA VAL A 93 0.61 -2.36 -8.00
C VAL A 93 0.58 -3.82 -8.48
N ASP A 94 -0.49 -4.57 -8.20
CA ASP A 94 -0.72 -5.93 -8.70
C ASP A 94 -0.65 -6.01 -10.24
N ILE A 95 -1.21 -5.03 -10.96
CA ILE A 95 -1.09 -4.98 -12.43
C ILE A 95 0.33 -4.64 -12.90
N PHE A 96 1.05 -3.78 -12.17
CA PHE A 96 2.38 -3.32 -12.57
C PHE A 96 3.49 -4.35 -12.25
N PHE A 97 3.28 -5.27 -11.30
CA PHE A 97 4.27 -6.25 -10.87
C PHE A 97 3.72 -7.67 -11.02
N LEU A 98 4.27 -8.42 -11.99
CA LEU A 98 3.88 -9.81 -12.23
C LEU A 98 4.14 -10.70 -11.01
N GLU A 99 5.16 -10.37 -10.22
CA GLU A 99 5.56 -11.11 -9.03
C GLU A 99 4.59 -10.93 -7.85
N PHE A 100 3.69 -9.95 -7.91
CA PHE A 100 2.69 -9.70 -6.89
C PHE A 100 1.32 -10.06 -7.46
N THR A 101 0.83 -11.26 -7.12
CA THR A 101 -0.46 -11.77 -7.61
C THR A 101 -1.51 -11.76 -6.52
N ILE A 102 -2.64 -11.13 -6.81
CA ILE A 102 -3.83 -11.14 -5.96
C ILE A 102 -4.94 -11.93 -6.65
N GLN A 103 -5.32 -13.08 -6.07
CA GLN A 103 -6.32 -13.98 -6.64
C GLN A 103 -7.76 -13.50 -6.39
N GLY A 104 -8.17 -12.46 -7.12
CA GLY A 104 -9.53 -11.92 -7.13
C GLY A 104 -9.78 -10.78 -6.15
N VAL A 105 -11.04 -10.35 -6.06
CA VAL A 105 -11.43 -9.14 -5.32
C VAL A 105 -11.48 -9.36 -3.81
N VAL A 106 -11.73 -10.59 -3.35
CA VAL A 106 -11.84 -10.91 -1.91
C VAL A 106 -10.48 -10.77 -1.21
N PRO A 107 -9.36 -11.35 -1.69
CA PRO A 107 -8.05 -11.10 -1.10
C PRO A 107 -7.64 -9.63 -1.18
N LEU A 108 -7.95 -8.94 -2.29
CA LEU A 108 -7.68 -7.50 -2.44
C LEU A 108 -8.38 -6.66 -1.35
N PHE A 109 -9.64 -6.99 -1.05
CA PHE A 109 -10.41 -6.33 -0.01
C PHE A 109 -9.80 -6.53 1.37
N TRP A 110 -9.48 -7.78 1.74
CA TRP A 110 -8.85 -8.11 3.02
C TRP A 110 -7.47 -7.46 3.17
N LEU A 111 -6.67 -7.47 2.11
CA LEU A 111 -5.36 -6.82 2.09
C LEU A 111 -5.49 -5.30 2.32
N THR A 112 -6.46 -4.68 1.65
CA THR A 112 -6.75 -3.26 1.85
C THR A 112 -7.18 -2.96 3.28
N LEU A 113 -7.98 -3.83 3.88
CA LEU A 113 -8.41 -3.71 5.26
C LEU A 113 -7.21 -3.75 6.22
N VAL A 114 -6.26 -4.67 5.99
CA VAL A 114 -5.02 -4.78 6.78
C VAL A 114 -4.19 -3.51 6.64
N VAL A 115 -3.94 -3.04 5.41
CA VAL A 115 -3.17 -1.80 5.17
C VAL A 115 -3.86 -0.59 5.80
N TRP A 116 -5.19 -0.51 5.72
CA TRP A 116 -5.98 0.54 6.34
C TRP A 116 -5.89 0.49 7.87
N ALA A 117 -6.01 -0.69 8.48
CA ALA A 117 -5.87 -0.89 9.92
C ALA A 117 -4.46 -0.52 10.40
N LEU A 118 -3.40 -0.93 9.70
CA LEU A 118 -2.02 -0.53 9.99
C LEU A 118 -1.86 0.99 9.89
N SER A 119 -2.37 1.59 8.81
CA SER A 119 -2.32 3.04 8.62
C SER A 119 -3.07 3.79 9.73
N PHE A 120 -4.17 3.24 10.23
CA PHE A 120 -4.92 3.80 11.35
C PHE A 120 -4.16 3.68 12.68
N LEU A 121 -3.58 2.51 12.98
CA LEU A 121 -2.78 2.26 14.18
C LEU A 121 -1.50 3.13 14.22
N PHE A 122 -0.76 3.19 13.12
CA PHE A 122 0.41 4.06 12.99
C PHE A 122 0.02 5.54 12.89
N GLY A 123 -1.13 5.86 12.30
CA GLY A 123 -1.69 7.22 12.24
C GLY A 123 -1.98 7.76 13.64
N LEU A 124 -2.61 6.96 14.51
CA LEU A 124 -2.82 7.27 15.93
C LEU A 124 -1.49 7.49 16.66
N TYR A 125 -0.47 6.67 16.36
CA TYR A 125 0.86 6.82 16.96
C TYR A 125 1.60 8.10 16.49
N SER A 126 1.48 8.49 15.21
CA SER A 126 2.16 9.68 14.69
C SER A 126 1.50 11.01 15.07
N SER A 127 0.25 10.99 15.52
CA SER A 127 -0.56 12.20 15.77
C SER A 127 -0.17 12.98 17.03
N HIS A 128 0.72 12.45 17.89
CA HIS A 128 1.05 13.05 19.18
C HIS A 128 2.21 14.07 19.21
N ARG A 129 2.77 14.52 18.06
CA ARG A 129 3.90 15.48 18.03
C ARG A 129 3.61 16.82 17.35
N ARG A 130 2.46 17.45 17.57
CA ARG A 130 2.18 18.81 17.02
C ARG A 130 1.61 19.85 18.00
N THR A 131 1.47 19.56 19.28
CA THR A 131 0.78 20.47 20.21
C THR A 131 1.68 21.26 21.17
N THR A 132 3.02 21.16 21.10
CA THR A 132 3.91 21.83 22.08
C THR A 132 4.69 23.03 21.53
N MET A 133 4.35 23.58 20.36
CA MET A 133 5.09 24.72 19.76
C MET A 133 4.17 25.92 19.47
N VAL A 134 3.19 26.18 20.34
CA VAL A 134 2.30 27.37 20.25
C VAL A 134 2.42 28.26 21.51
N GLU A 135 3.19 27.85 22.51
CA GLU A 135 3.47 28.69 23.68
C GLU A 135 4.98 28.79 23.88
N GLU A 136 5.62 29.73 23.18
CA GLU A 136 6.71 30.58 23.71
C GLU A 136 6.66 31.95 23.02
#